data_AF-A0AA43QC71-F1
#
_entry.id   AF-A0AA43QC71-F1
#
_cell.length_a   1.000
_cell.length_b   1.000
_cell.length_c   1.000
_cell.angle_alpha   90.00
_cell.angle_beta   90.00
_cell.angle_gamma   90.00
#
_symmetry.space_group_name_H-M   'P 1'
#
loop_
_entity.id
_entity.type
_entity.pdbx_description
1 polymer ?
#
loop_
_entity_poly.entity_id
_entity_poly.type
_entity_poly.pdbx_seq_one_letter_code
_entity_poly.pdbx_strand_id
1 'polypeptide(L)'
;MAKGDKKLSRWLNAATFAKSSNGYWLAWHNDDFLDKVAFLTPDHPDSEPCRWLESWDKDDTIQTAINYFESGEFESDEVEYPGGFVFNLQILNPETGEWE
;
A
#
# COMPACT_ATOMS: atom_id res chain seq x y z
N MET A 1 -1.94 3.12 13.76
CA MET A 1 -2.87 2.86 12.63
C MET A 1 -4.19 3.62 12.74
N ALA A 2 -5.05 3.39 13.75
CA ALA A 2 -6.40 3.97 13.73
C ALA A 2 -6.55 5.40 14.29
N LYS A 3 -5.58 5.91 15.06
CA LYS A 3 -5.58 7.27 15.66
C LYS A 3 -6.93 7.72 16.27
N GLY A 4 -7.63 6.84 16.98
CA GLY A 4 -8.92 7.14 17.61
C GLY A 4 -10.11 7.25 16.65
N ASP A 5 -9.91 7.06 15.35
CA ASP A 5 -11.00 6.92 14.39
C ASP A 5 -11.72 5.58 14.61
N LYS A 6 -12.98 5.66 15.04
CA LYS A 6 -13.80 4.48 15.36
C LYS A 6 -14.17 3.66 14.13
N LYS A 7 -14.33 4.29 12.96
CA LYS A 7 -14.63 3.59 11.71
C LYS A 7 -13.39 2.84 11.24
N LEU A 8 -12.23 3.49 11.28
CA LEU A 8 -10.95 2.87 10.93
C LEU A 8 -10.59 1.74 11.90
N SER A 9 -10.81 1.94 13.20
CA SER A 9 -10.61 0.89 14.21
C SER A 9 -11.48 -0.33 13.95
N ARG A 10 -12.72 -0.12 13.50
CA ARG A 10 -13.63 -1.21 13.15
C ARG A 10 -13.20 -1.95 11.89
N TRP A 11 -12.71 -1.22 10.88
CA TRP A 11 -12.14 -1.81 9.66
C TRP A 11 -10.91 -2.67 9.99
N LEU A 12 -9.95 -2.11 10.72
CA LEU A 12 -8.72 -2.80 11.12
C LEU A 12 -8.97 -4.03 12.00
N ASN A 13 -10.03 -4.05 12.81
CA ASN A 13 -10.37 -5.21 13.64
C ASN A 13 -10.69 -6.48 12.85
N ALA A 14 -11.08 -6.36 11.58
CA ALA A 14 -11.35 -7.50 10.71
C ALA A 14 -10.31 -7.65 9.58
N ALA A 15 -9.23 -6.86 9.63
CA ALA A 15 -8.15 -6.92 8.66
C ALA A 15 -7.12 -8.00 9.01
N THR A 16 -6.48 -8.54 7.99
CA THR A 16 -5.24 -9.30 8.10
C THR A 16 -4.07 -8.33 8.14
N PHE A 17 -3.04 -8.67 8.92
CA PHE A 17 -1.85 -7.84 9.07
C PHE A 17 -0.60 -8.60 8.64
N ALA A 18 0.32 -7.92 7.97
CA ALA A 18 1.68 -8.39 7.73
C ALA A 18 2.69 -7.27 7.90
N LYS A 19 3.93 -7.65 8.12
CA LYS A 19 5.07 -6.76 8.17
C LYS A 19 6.02 -7.12 7.04
N SER A 20 6.41 -6.15 6.22
CA SER A 20 7.43 -6.36 5.18
C SER A 20 8.83 -6.46 5.79
N SER A 21 9.77 -7.01 5.03
CA SER A 21 11.18 -7.13 5.41
C SER A 21 11.81 -5.76 5.67
N ASN A 22 11.35 -4.72 4.96
CA ASN A 22 11.85 -3.35 5.07
C ASN A 22 11.20 -2.57 6.23
N GLY A 23 10.34 -3.20 7.02
CA GLY A 23 9.78 -2.63 8.25
C GLY A 23 8.40 -2.01 8.11
N TYR A 24 7.81 -2.00 6.91
CA TYR A 24 6.45 -1.49 6.69
C TYR A 24 5.42 -2.41 7.31
N TRP A 25 4.35 -1.83 7.84
CA TRP A 25 3.17 -2.58 8.25
C TRP A 25 2.09 -2.45 7.21
N LEU A 26 1.45 -3.57 6.85
CA LEU A 26 0.34 -3.63 5.92
C LEU A 26 -0.87 -4.26 6.61
N ALA A 27 -2.06 -3.77 6.26
CA ALA A 27 -3.34 -4.29 6.70
C ALA A 27 -4.36 -4.28 5.55
N TRP A 28 -5.03 -5.42 5.32
CA TRP A 28 -6.00 -5.59 4.22
C TRP A 28 -7.12 -6.56 4.61
N HIS A 29 -8.20 -6.64 3.84
CA HIS A 29 -9.20 -7.69 3.99
C HIS A 29 -8.97 -8.79 2.94
N ASN A 30 -9.10 -10.05 3.35
CA ASN A 30 -9.07 -11.20 2.44
C ASN A 30 -10.44 -11.39 1.79
N ASP A 31 -10.82 -10.45 0.92
CA ASP A 31 -11.93 -10.61 -0.02
C ASP A 31 -11.39 -11.13 -1.37
N ASP A 32 -12.25 -11.56 -2.28
CA ASP A 32 -11.84 -12.14 -3.59
C ASP A 32 -10.99 -11.18 -4.45
N PHE A 33 -10.99 -9.88 -4.12
CA PHE A 33 -10.22 -8.84 -4.79
C PHE A 33 -9.54 -7.93 -3.76
N LEU A 34 -8.29 -7.54 -4.04
CA LEU A 34 -7.60 -6.56 -3.22
C LEU A 34 -8.08 -5.16 -3.64
N ASP A 35 -9.03 -4.58 -2.91
CA ASP A 35 -9.50 -3.22 -3.22
C ASP A 35 -8.55 -2.15 -2.67
N LYS A 36 -8.03 -2.38 -1.46
CA LYS A 36 -7.15 -1.43 -0.75
C LYS A 36 -6.35 -2.08 0.35
N VAL A 37 -5.17 -1.51 0.60
CA VAL A 37 -4.26 -1.88 1.68
C VAL A 37 -3.97 -0.64 2.52
N ALA A 38 -4.22 -0.70 3.82
CA ALA A 38 -3.71 0.29 4.75
C ALA A 38 -2.25 -0.03 5.07
N PHE A 39 -1.37 0.97 5.05
CA PHE A 39 0.03 0.78 5.38
C PHE A 39 0.61 1.86 6.30
N LEU A 40 1.67 1.50 7.02
CA LEU A 40 2.53 2.40 7.78
C LEU A 40 3.98 2.25 7.33
N THR A 41 4.66 3.38 7.16
CA THR A 41 6.11 3.40 6.97
C THR A 41 6.83 3.00 8.28
N PRO A 42 8.09 2.55 8.22
CA PRO A 42 8.87 2.19 9.40
C PRO A 42 8.98 3.33 10.43
N ASP A 43 9.08 4.56 9.93
CA ASP A 43 9.19 5.80 10.73
C ASP A 43 7.85 6.53 10.90
N HIS A 44 6.72 5.84 10.70
CA HIS A 44 5.41 6.48 10.75
C HIS A 44 5.09 7.03 12.14
N PRO A 45 4.79 8.34 12.29
CA PRO A 45 4.51 8.93 13.59
C PRO A 45 3.19 8.42 14.16
N ASP A 46 3.18 8.04 15.46
CA ASP A 46 2.00 7.52 16.17
C ASP A 46 0.80 8.49 16.14
N SER A 47 1.08 9.78 15.99
CA SER A 47 0.09 10.84 15.91
C SER A 47 -0.52 10.98 14.52
N GLU A 48 -0.21 10.17 13.52
CA GLU A 48 -0.77 10.27 12.16
C GLU A 48 -1.63 9.04 11.78
N PRO A 49 -2.69 9.24 10.98
CA PRO A 49 -3.48 8.12 10.47
C PRO A 49 -2.64 7.25 9.53
N CYS A 50 -3.02 5.98 9.37
CA CYS A 50 -2.40 5.14 8.34
C CYS A 50 -2.66 5.68 6.94
N ARG A 51 -1.74 5.36 6.02
CA ARG A 51 -1.89 5.66 4.60
C ARG A 51 -2.61 4.51 3.91
N TRP A 52 -3.15 4.79 2.73
CA TRP A 52 -3.87 3.82 1.92
C TRP A 52 -3.19 3.67 0.58
N LEU A 53 -3.07 2.42 0.17
CA LEU A 53 -2.73 1.98 -1.17
C LEU A 53 -4.03 1.46 -1.78
N GLU A 54 -4.55 2.15 -2.79
CA GLU A 54 -5.76 1.72 -3.49
C GLU A 54 -5.40 0.93 -4.73
N SER A 55 -5.99 -0.25 -4.89
CA SER A 55 -5.76 -1.13 -6.03
C SER A 55 -6.90 -1.00 -7.02
N TRP A 56 -6.55 -0.76 -8.28
CA TRP A 56 -7.53 -0.54 -9.36
C TRP A 56 -7.54 -1.71 -10.36
N ASP A 57 -6.56 -2.61 -10.27
CA ASP A 57 -6.55 -3.87 -10.99
C ASP A 57 -7.19 -4.97 -10.13
N LYS A 58 -8.01 -5.80 -10.78
CA LYS A 58 -8.61 -7.00 -10.19
C LYS A 58 -7.61 -8.13 -10.02
N ASP A 59 -6.49 -8.09 -10.75
CA ASP A 59 -5.44 -9.10 -10.72
C ASP A 59 -4.35 -8.76 -9.68
N ASP A 60 -4.47 -7.61 -9.00
CA ASP A 60 -3.58 -7.20 -7.92
C ASP A 60 -3.73 -8.08 -6.68
N THR A 61 -2.58 -8.52 -6.17
CA THR A 61 -2.51 -9.39 -4.99
C THR A 61 -1.77 -8.70 -3.86
N ILE A 62 -2.00 -9.15 -2.63
CA ILE A 62 -1.23 -8.65 -1.48
C ILE A 62 0.27 -8.91 -1.63
N GLN A 63 0.67 -9.99 -2.32
CA GLN A 63 2.08 -10.27 -2.59
C GLN A 63 2.68 -9.21 -3.51
N THR A 64 1.93 -8.73 -4.49
CA THR A 64 2.36 -7.62 -5.36
C THR A 64 2.57 -6.35 -4.53
N ALA A 65 1.65 -6.01 -3.64
CA ALA A 65 1.80 -4.86 -2.74
C ALA A 65 3.01 -5.01 -1.80
N ILE A 66 3.23 -6.20 -1.22
CA ILE A 66 4.40 -6.46 -0.38
C ILE A 66 5.69 -6.29 -1.18
N ASN A 67 5.77 -6.88 -2.38
CA ASN A 67 6.94 -6.77 -3.25
C ASN A 67 7.25 -5.32 -3.60
N TYR A 68 6.23 -4.50 -3.87
CA TYR A 68 6.38 -3.07 -4.17
C TYR A 68 7.00 -2.25 -3.02
N PHE A 69 6.66 -2.57 -1.77
CA PHE A 69 7.34 -1.96 -0.61
C PHE A 69 8.71 -2.56 -0.36
N GLU A 70 8.90 -3.85 -0.68
CA GLU A 70 10.19 -4.53 -0.47
C GLU A 70 11.24 -4.14 -1.53
N SER A 71 10.81 -3.80 -2.74
CA SER A 71 11.67 -3.37 -3.85
C SER A 71 12.21 -1.94 -3.67
N GLY A 72 11.57 -1.12 -2.83
CA GLY A 72 11.89 0.29 -2.69
C GLY A 72 11.27 1.18 -3.78
N GLU A 73 10.39 0.61 -4.61
CA GLU A 73 9.66 1.36 -5.66
C GLU A 73 8.74 2.40 -5.03
N PHE A 74 8.10 2.07 -3.90
CA PHE A 74 7.28 3.01 -3.14
C PHE A 74 8.02 4.30 -2.78
N GLU A 75 9.24 4.20 -2.23
CA GLU A 75 10.04 5.37 -1.86
C GLU A 75 10.43 6.21 -3.08
N SER A 76 10.68 5.55 -4.21
CA SER A 76 10.99 6.23 -5.47
C SER A 76 9.77 6.98 -5.99
N ASP A 77 8.61 6.33 -6.00
CA ASP A 77 7.33 6.92 -6.40
C ASP A 77 6.88 8.01 -5.40
N GLU A 78 7.22 7.91 -4.12
CA GLU A 78 6.91 8.96 -3.15
C GLU A 78 7.65 10.26 -3.45
N VAL A 79 8.90 10.14 -3.90
CA VAL A 79 9.72 11.28 -4.33
C VAL A 79 9.19 11.86 -5.64
N GLU A 80 8.78 11.01 -6.58
CA GLU A 80 8.27 11.44 -7.89
C GLU A 80 6.83 12.01 -7.80
N TYR A 81 5.97 11.43 -6.97
CA TYR A 81 4.54 11.74 -6.83
C TYR A 81 4.12 11.97 -5.36
N PRO A 82 4.53 13.10 -4.75
CA PRO A 82 4.19 13.44 -3.37
C PRO A 82 2.73 13.90 -3.25
N GLY A 83 1.77 12.96 -3.27
CA GLY A 83 0.34 13.32 -3.24
C GLY A 83 -0.67 12.19 -3.06
N GLY A 84 -0.28 10.94 -3.24
CA GLY A 84 -1.17 9.80 -3.04
C GLY A 84 -0.94 8.72 -4.08
N PHE A 85 -0.85 7.47 -3.61
CA PHE A 85 -0.61 6.31 -4.44
C PHE A 85 -1.95 5.72 -4.84
N VAL A 86 -2.27 5.81 -6.12
CA VAL A 86 -3.15 4.85 -6.76
C VAL A 86 -2.22 3.77 -7.29
N PHE A 87 -2.41 2.53 -6.86
CA PHE A 87 -1.77 1.36 -7.44
C PHE A 87 -2.36 1.19 -8.84
N ASN A 88 -1.84 1.96 -9.80
CA ASN A 88 -1.85 1.61 -11.19
C ASN A 88 -0.44 1.10 -11.45
N LEU A 89 -0.26 -0.21 -11.39
CA LEU A 89 0.92 -0.90 -11.91
C LEU A 89 0.94 -0.73 -13.44
N GLN A 90 1.09 0.50 -13.92
CA GLN A 90 1.56 0.75 -15.26
C GLN A 90 3.02 1.19 -15.18
N ILE A 91 3.93 0.21 -15.25
CA ILE A 91 5.37 0.44 -15.22
C ILE A 91 5.76 0.88 -16.63
N LEU A 92 6.22 2.12 -16.79
CA LEU A 92 6.81 2.56 -18.05
C LEU A 92 8.08 1.75 -18.30
N ASN A 93 8.06 0.91 -19.33
CA ASN A 93 9.20 0.08 -19.70
C ASN A 93 10.32 0.98 -20.28
N PRO A 94 11.49 1.10 -19.63
CA PRO A 94 12.52 2.05 -20.02
C PRO A 94 13.29 1.63 -21.29
N GLU A 95 13.11 0.38 -21.74
CA GLU A 95 13.73 -0.13 -22.97
C GLU A 95 12.81 0.04 -24.18
N THR A 96 11.49 -0.01 -23.99
CA THR A 96 10.50 0.05 -25.08
C THR A 96 9.79 1.39 -25.22
N GLY A 97 9.71 2.19 -24.14
CA GLY A 97 9.05 3.49 -24.13
C GLY A 97 7.52 3.41 -24.18
N GLU A 98 6.95 2.26 -23.85
CA GLU A 98 5.51 2.01 -23.82
C GLU A 98 5.00 1.93 -22.37
N TRP A 99 3.77 2.42 -22.18
CA TRP A 99 3.06 2.35 -20.91
C TRP A 99 2.43 0.95 -20.78
N GLU A 100 2.98 0.10 -19.93
CA GLU A 100 2.46 -1.24 -19.62
C GLU A 100 1.83 -1.27 -18.25
#